data_AF-A0A8S2Z637-F1
#
_entry.id   AF-A0A8S2Z637-F1
#
_cell.length_a   1.000
_cell.length_b   1.000
_cell.length_c   1.000
_cell.angle_alpha   90.00
_cell.angle_beta   90.00
_cell.angle_gamma   90.00
#
_symmetry.space_group_name_H-M   'P 1'
#
loop_
_entity.id
_entity.type
_entity.pdbx_description
1 polymer ?
#
loop_
_entity_poly.entity_id
_entity_poly.type
_entity_poly.pdbx_seq_one_letter_code
_entity_poly.pdbx_strand_id
1 'polypeptide(L)' 'MTTNKNDYQSSIWNEQSPYKPAQWRSTITAPLCALCNKAVFPAEEVIGAGQKYHKLCLKC' A
#
# COMPACT_ATOMS: atom_id res chain seq x y z
N MET A 1 -19.89 18.77 41.80
CA MET A 1 -19.62 17.45 41.17
C MET A 1 -20.33 17.42 39.82
N THR A 2 -19.77 18.12 38.83
CA THR A 2 -20.34 18.19 37.46
C THR A 2 -19.26 17.70 36.51
N THR A 3 -19.15 16.38 36.35
CA THR A 3 -18.26 15.78 35.36
C THR A 3 -18.75 16.19 33.98
N ASN A 4 -17.98 17.07 33.33
CA ASN A 4 -18.30 17.59 32.01
C ASN A 4 -18.06 16.48 30.98
N LYS A 5 -19.01 16.28 30.06
CA LYS A 5 -18.93 15.24 29.01
C LYS A 5 -17.74 15.42 28.06
N ASN A 6 -17.07 16.58 28.10
CA ASN A 6 -15.93 16.90 27.24
C ASN A 6 -14.60 16.31 27.72
N ASP A 7 -14.53 15.80 28.97
CA ASP A 7 -13.38 15.00 29.42
C ASP A 7 -13.30 13.63 28.72
N TYR A 8 -14.44 13.13 28.19
CA TYR A 8 -14.44 11.90 27.41
C TYR A 8 -13.81 12.10 26.03
N GLN A 9 -14.01 13.28 25.42
CA GLN A 9 -13.50 13.59 24.08
C GLN A 9 -11.99 13.86 24.04
N SER A 10 -11.38 14.29 25.16
CA SER A 10 -9.92 14.47 25.27
C SER A 10 -9.15 13.17 25.50
N SER A 11 -9.83 12.08 25.89
CA SER A 11 -9.23 10.74 26.03
C SER A 11 -9.10 9.96 24.71
N ILE A 12 -9.85 10.35 23.67
CA ILE A 12 -9.87 9.69 22.36
C ILE A 12 -8.60 10.03 21.53
N TRP A 13 -7.85 11.07 21.89
CA TRP A 13 -6.69 11.55 21.12
C TRP A 13 -5.33 11.28 21.77
N ASN A 14 -5.24 10.41 22.79
CA ASN A 14 -3.95 10.03 23.36
C ASN A 14 -3.39 8.79 22.65
N GLU A 15 -2.90 9.04 21.44
CA GLU A 15 -2.33 8.07 20.51
C GLU A 15 -0.91 7.66 20.94
N GLN A 16 -0.80 6.60 21.74
CA GLN A 16 0.48 5.91 22.02
C GLN A 16 0.56 4.60 21.22
N SER A 17 0.20 4.66 19.93
CA SER A 17 0.34 3.51 19.05
C SER A 17 1.82 3.31 18.67
N PRO A 18 2.43 2.13 18.92
CA PRO A 18 3.81 1.83 18.49
C PRO A 18 3.95 1.66 16.97
N TYR A 19 2.87 1.79 16.20
CA TYR A 19 2.91 1.85 14.74
C TYR A 19 3.34 3.23 14.28
N LYS A 20 4.65 3.41 14.12
CA LYS A 20 5.22 4.58 13.45
C LYS A 20 4.82 4.52 11.97
N PRO A 21 3.98 5.42 11.42
CA PRO A 21 3.71 5.41 9.99
C PRO A 21 4.99 5.86 9.29
N ALA A 22 5.69 4.93 8.66
CA ALA A 22 6.81 5.25 7.80
C ALA A 22 6.32 6.24 6.73
N GLN A 23 6.75 7.50 6.88
CA GLN A 23 6.95 8.50 5.82
C GLN A 23 6.16 8.23 4.52
N TRP A 24 5.01 8.90 4.40
CA TRP A 24 3.94 8.76 3.41
C TRP A 24 4.31 9.10 1.95
N ARG A 25 5.55 8.89 1.54
CA ARG A 25 5.94 8.81 0.14
C ARG A 25 6.86 7.62 -0.07
N SER A 26 6.29 6.44 0.09
CA SER A 26 6.82 5.27 -0.60
C SER A 26 6.64 5.54 -2.08
N THR A 27 7.73 5.85 -2.79
CA THR A 27 7.76 5.79 -4.25
C THR A 27 7.43 4.34 -4.63
N ILE A 28 6.14 4.02 -4.79
CA ILE A 28 5.69 2.71 -5.24
C ILE A 28 6.06 2.64 -6.72
N THR A 29 7.29 2.20 -7.00
CA THR A 29 7.70 1.88 -8.36
C THR A 29 7.11 0.52 -8.70
N ALA A 30 5.96 0.53 -9.38
CA ALA A 30 5.37 -0.70 -9.91
C ALA A 30 6.30 -1.30 -10.98
N PRO A 31 6.52 -2.63 -10.99
CA PRO A 31 7.31 -3.27 -12.04
C PRO A 31 6.62 -3.10 -13.40
N LEU A 32 7.40 -2.96 -14.47
CA LEU A 32 6.88 -2.83 -15.83
C LEU A 32 6.83 -4.20 -16.52
N CYS A 33 5.80 -4.40 -17.34
CA CYS A 33 5.64 -5.57 -18.19
C CYS A 33 6.68 -5.55 -19.31
N ALA A 34 7.48 -6.62 -19.44
CA ALA A 34 8.51 -6.68 -20.48
C ALA A 34 7.96 -6.80 -21.92
N LEU A 35 6.67 -7.09 -22.09
CA LEU A 35 6.03 -7.13 -23.42
C LEU A 35 5.42 -5.78 -23.81
N CYS A 36 4.69 -5.14 -22.89
CA CYS A 36 3.85 -3.99 -23.22
C CYS A 36 4.21 -2.70 -22.47
N ASN A 37 5.28 -2.74 -21.67
CA ASN A 37 5.88 -1.63 -20.92
C ASN A 37 4.91 -0.86 -20.01
N LYS A 38 3.76 -1.45 -19.66
CA LYS A 38 2.81 -0.92 -18.68
C LYS A 38 3.11 -1.47 -17.30
N ALA A 39 2.71 -0.73 -16.27
CA ALA A 39 2.79 -1.20 -14.89
C ALA A 39 2.04 -2.52 -14.71
N VAL A 40 2.69 -3.46 -14.03
CA VAL A 40 2.16 -4.76 -13.64
C VAL A 40 1.83 -4.67 -12.16
N PHE A 41 0.55 -4.80 -11.83
CA PHE A 41 0.09 -4.82 -10.46
C PHE A 41 0.05 -6.27 -9.93
N PRO A 42 0.11 -6.47 -8.60
CA PRO A 42 0.09 -7.81 -8.01
C PRO A 42 -1.12 -8.68 -8.43
N ALA A 43 -2.23 -8.05 -8.83
CA ALA A 43 -3.41 -8.75 -9.33
C ALA A 43 -3.21 -9.43 -10.69
N GLU A 44 -2.27 -8.93 -11.50
CA GLU A 44 -2.04 -9.39 -12.89
C GLU A 44 -0.61 -9.90 -13.13
N GLU A 45 0.24 -9.88 -12.09
CA GLU A 45 1.66 -10.19 -12.17
C GLU A 45 1.93 -11.68 -12.41
N VAL A 46 2.67 -11.98 -13.47
CA VAL A 46 3.25 -13.31 -13.72
C VAL A 46 4.74 -13.18 -14.03
N ILE A 47 5.54 -14.16 -13.59
CA ILE A 47 6.99 -14.18 -13.78
C ILE A 47 7.34 -15.13 -14.93
N GLY A 48 8.05 -14.65 -15.94
CA GLY A 48 8.59 -15.45 -17.04
C GLY A 48 10.03 -15.04 -17.33
N ALA A 49 10.96 -15.99 -17.52
CA ALA A 49 12.37 -15.68 -17.81
C ALA A 49 13.03 -14.63 -16.87
N GLY A 50 12.58 -14.55 -15.61
CA GLY A 50 13.07 -13.55 -14.64
C GLY A 50 12.47 -12.15 -14.77
N GLN A 51 11.57 -11.91 -15.73
CA GLN A 51 10.86 -10.64 -15.93
C GLN A 51 9.38 -10.74 -15.52
N LYS A 52 8.75 -9.58 -15.27
CA LYS A 52 7.33 -9.47 -14.91
C LYS A 52 6.51 -9.22 -16.17
N TYR A 53 5.34 -9.86 -16.24
CA TYR A 53 4.37 -9.70 -17.33
C TYR A 53 2.96 -9.60 -16.76
N HIS A 54 2.02 -9.11 -17.58
CA HIS A 54 0.60 -9.34 -17.34
C HIS A 54 0.24 -10.79 -17.68
N LYS A 55 -0.76 -11.35 -16.99
CA LYS A 55 -1.33 -12.68 -17.29
C LYS A 55 -1.68 -12.89 -18.76
N LEU A 56 -2.14 -11.84 -19.44
CA LEU A 56 -2.48 -11.87 -20.87
C LEU A 56 -1.29 -11.57 -21.80
N CYS A 57 -0.16 -11.11 -21.28
CA CYS A 57 1.03 -10.83 -22.07
C CYS A 57 1.97 -12.05 -22.17
N LEU A 58 1.95 -12.95 -21.18
CA LEU A 58 2.74 -14.18 -21.21
C LEU A 58 2.01 -15.26 -22.03
N LYS A 59 2.38 -15.43 -23.31
CA LYS A 59 1.85 -16.46 -24.22
C LYS A 59 3.02 -17.20 -24.89
N CYS A 60 2.80 -18.46 -25.24
CA CYS A 60 3.74 -19.29 -26.02
C CYS A 60 3.83 -18.80 -27.47
#